data_AF-A0A849Z741-F1
#
_entry.id   AF-A0A849Z741-F1
#
_cell.length_a   1.000
_cell.length_b   1.000
_cell.length_c   1.000
_cell.angle_alpha   90.00
_cell.angle_beta   90.00
_cell.angle_gamma   90.00
#
_symmetry.space_group_name_H-M   'P 1'
#
loop_
_entity.id
_entity.type
_entity.pdbx_description
1 polymer ?
#
loop_
_entity_poly.entity_id
_entity_poly.type
_entity_poly.pdbx_seq_one_letter_code
_entity_poly.pdbx_strand_id
1 'polypeptide(L)'
;MAEDRDDLETYAIIASELARGADRAELLASHGLDEESFEALEERANEEMSGGAEPDGPGIPDGVARFDAVLRAAAAGGSDIPSLEDFARAFLVVQEGGAVHERLKERGLSVEVLLRGSAHYTPRLAHEPELAARFRELTSRSGKKG
;
A
#
# COMPACT_ATOMS: atom_id res chain seq x y z
N MET A 1 24.98 -0.69 -18.51
CA MET A 1 25.10 -1.26 -17.16
C MET A 1 23.76 -0.94 -16.51
N ALA A 2 22.78 -1.86 -16.56
CA ALA A 2 21.52 -1.64 -15.87
C ALA A 2 21.83 -1.88 -14.39
N GLU A 3 21.97 -0.78 -13.65
CA GLU A 3 22.24 -0.80 -12.22
C GLU A 3 21.11 -1.58 -11.54
N ASP A 4 21.51 -2.52 -10.69
CA ASP A 4 20.72 -3.48 -9.95
C ASP A 4 19.49 -2.79 -9.34
N ARG A 5 18.33 -2.94 -9.99
CA ARG A 5 17.08 -2.35 -9.52
C ARG A 5 16.51 -3.30 -8.47
N ASP A 6 16.55 -2.85 -7.23
CA ASP A 6 16.07 -3.53 -6.03
C ASP A 6 14.71 -4.23 -6.27
N ASP A 7 14.60 -5.50 -5.86
CA ASP A 7 13.39 -6.32 -6.06
C ASP A 7 12.15 -5.62 -5.46
N LEU A 8 12.30 -4.97 -4.30
CA LEU A 8 11.26 -4.16 -3.66
C LEU A 8 10.82 -2.95 -4.52
N GLU A 9 11.75 -2.26 -5.19
CA GLU A 9 11.42 -1.14 -6.07
C GLU A 9 10.66 -1.62 -7.31
N THR A 10 11.12 -2.71 -7.90
CA THR A 10 10.46 -3.32 -9.07
C THR A 10 9.06 -3.80 -8.71
N TYR A 11 8.90 -4.46 -7.56
CA TYR A 11 7.60 -4.88 -7.03
C TYR A 11 6.68 -3.67 -6.77
N ALA A 12 7.19 -2.61 -6.13
CA ALA A 12 6.41 -1.40 -5.84
C ALA A 12 5.90 -0.71 -7.11
N ILE A 13 6.70 -0.64 -8.16
CA ILE A 13 6.29 -0.07 -9.45
C ILE A 13 5.17 -0.90 -10.07
N ILE A 14 5.34 -2.22 -10.16
CA ILE A 14 4.34 -3.12 -10.73
C ILE A 14 3.05 -3.05 -9.91
N ALA A 15 3.15 -3.10 -8.57
CA ALA A 15 2.02 -2.97 -7.67
C ALA A 15 1.28 -1.62 -7.85
N SER A 16 2.01 -0.52 -8.09
CA SER A 16 1.41 0.79 -8.34
C SER A 16 0.63 0.84 -9.66
N GLU A 17 1.17 0.26 -10.74
CA GLU A 17 0.52 0.26 -12.06
C GLU A 17 -0.69 -0.69 -12.08
N LEU A 18 -0.59 -1.85 -11.42
CA LEU A 18 -1.75 -2.73 -11.19
C LEU A 18 -2.85 -2.02 -10.40
N ALA A 19 -2.48 -1.24 -9.37
CA ALA A 19 -3.43 -0.48 -8.58
C ALA A 19 -4.12 0.64 -9.38
N ARG A 20 -3.50 1.12 -10.46
CA ARG A 20 -4.08 2.07 -11.45
C ARG A 20 -4.98 1.39 -12.49
N GLY A 21 -5.10 0.06 -12.44
CA GLY A 21 -5.93 -0.73 -13.35
C GLY A 21 -5.21 -1.16 -14.64
N ALA A 22 -3.88 -1.18 -14.65
CA ALA A 22 -3.13 -1.77 -15.76
C ALA A 22 -3.48 -3.27 -15.93
N ASP A 23 -3.44 -3.74 -17.18
CA ASP A 23 -3.59 -5.17 -17.45
C ASP A 23 -2.39 -5.92 -16.88
N ARG A 24 -2.66 -6.90 -16.01
CA ARG A 24 -1.60 -7.60 -15.28
C ARG A 24 -0.70 -8.41 -16.21
N ALA A 25 -1.27 -9.12 -17.18
CA ALA A 25 -0.49 -9.96 -18.09
C ALA A 25 0.42 -9.11 -19.00
N GLU A 26 -0.10 -8.00 -19.52
CA GLU A 26 0.66 -7.05 -20.34
C GLU A 26 1.75 -6.33 -19.53
N LEU A 27 1.43 -5.91 -18.31
CA LEU A 27 2.37 -5.26 -17.42
C LEU A 27 3.52 -6.20 -17.04
N LEU A 28 3.23 -7.42 -16.59
CA LEU A 28 4.28 -8.39 -16.24
C LEU A 28 5.18 -8.70 -17.43
N ALA A 29 4.59 -8.93 -18.61
CA ALA A 29 5.36 -9.15 -19.84
C ALA A 29 6.26 -7.96 -20.21
N SER A 30 5.80 -6.72 -20.00
CA SER A 30 6.61 -5.51 -20.24
C SER A 30 7.81 -5.38 -19.30
N HIS A 31 7.73 -6.01 -18.12
CA HIS A 31 8.82 -6.13 -17.16
C HIS A 31 9.66 -7.41 -17.36
N GLY A 32 9.39 -8.21 -18.39
CA GLY A 32 10.07 -9.48 -18.63
C GLY A 32 9.74 -10.55 -17.61
N LEU A 33 8.62 -10.41 -16.90
CA LEU A 33 8.14 -11.31 -15.87
C LEU A 33 6.95 -12.12 -16.39
N ASP A 34 6.88 -13.37 -15.95
CA ASP A 34 5.68 -14.18 -15.97
C ASP A 34 5.06 -14.26 -14.56
N GLU A 35 3.95 -14.98 -14.44
CA GLU A 35 3.21 -15.14 -13.19
C GLU A 35 4.03 -15.78 -12.07
N GLU A 36 4.83 -16.81 -12.38
CA GLU A 36 5.66 -17.53 -11.41
C GLU A 36 6.83 -16.65 -10.95
N SER A 37 7.47 -15.96 -11.91
CA SER A 37 8.54 -15.00 -11.63
C SER A 37 8.04 -13.79 -10.81
N PHE A 38 6.80 -13.36 -11.01
CA PHE A 38 6.17 -12.28 -10.25
C PHE A 38 5.81 -12.72 -8.82
N GLU A 39 5.30 -13.94 -8.62
CA GLU A 39 5.05 -14.49 -7.29
C GLU A 39 6.34 -14.59 -6.47
N ALA A 40 7.43 -15.06 -7.09
CA ALA A 40 8.74 -15.10 -6.44
C ALA A 40 9.27 -13.69 -6.11
N LEU A 41 9.00 -12.69 -6.95
CA LEU A 41 9.35 -11.29 -6.69
C LEU A 41 8.56 -10.73 -5.50
N GLU A 42 7.26 -11.03 -5.43
CA GLU A 42 6.40 -10.64 -4.32
C GLU A 42 6.85 -11.25 -2.99
N GLU A 43 7.22 -12.53 -2.99
CA GLU A 43 7.74 -13.22 -1.80
C GLU A 43 9.01 -12.55 -1.27
N ARG A 44 10.00 -12.31 -2.15
CA ARG A 44 11.25 -11.62 -1.79
C ARG A 44 11.01 -10.20 -1.28
N ALA A 45 10.14 -9.43 -1.95
CA ALA A 45 9.78 -8.10 -1.49
C ALA A 45 9.09 -8.13 -0.12
N ASN A 46 8.25 -9.13 0.15
CA ASN A 46 7.57 -9.29 1.44
C ASN A 46 8.54 -9.72 2.56
N GLU A 47 9.53 -10.55 2.24
CA GLU A 47 10.64 -10.87 3.13
C GLU A 47 11.49 -9.64 3.45
N GLU A 48 11.79 -8.79 2.47
CA GLU A 48 12.53 -7.53 2.70
C GLU A 48 11.73 -6.53 3.54
N MET A 49 10.42 -6.43 3.32
CA MET A 49 9.53 -5.59 4.14
C MET A 49 9.41 -6.11 5.58
N SER A 50 9.45 -7.42 5.78
CA SER A 50 9.31 -8.07 7.09
C SER A 50 10.64 -8.25 7.83
N GLY A 51 11.75 -8.35 7.12
CA GLY A 51 13.08 -8.70 7.65
C GLY A 51 13.81 -7.56 8.37
N GLY A 52 13.33 -6.32 8.28
CA GLY A 52 13.91 -5.15 8.95
C GLY A 52 13.41 -4.89 10.37
N ALA A 53 12.47 -5.67 10.88
CA ALA A 53 11.91 -5.48 12.22
C ALA A 53 12.57 -6.42 13.24
N GLU A 54 13.63 -5.96 13.92
CA GLU A 54 13.81 -6.43 15.29
C GLU A 54 12.54 -6.07 16.08
N PRO A 55 11.87 -7.02 16.75
CA PRO A 55 10.52 -6.85 17.31
C PRO A 55 10.42 -5.86 18.50
N ASP A 56 11.43 -5.03 18.76
CA ASP A 56 11.56 -4.24 19.99
C ASP A 56 11.49 -2.72 19.81
N GLY A 57 11.18 -2.21 18.61
CA GLY A 57 11.08 -0.77 18.34
C GLY A 57 9.69 -0.33 17.86
N PRO A 58 9.12 0.80 18.33
CA PRO A 58 7.87 1.38 17.80
C PRO A 58 8.02 2.03 16.41
N GLY A 59 9.02 1.64 15.63
CA GLY A 59 9.35 2.22 14.32
C GLY A 59 8.74 1.45 13.16
N ILE A 60 8.46 2.14 12.06
CA ILE A 60 8.10 1.50 10.79
C ILE A 60 9.37 0.80 10.26
N PRO A 61 9.31 -0.49 9.85
CA PRO A 61 10.47 -1.18 9.30
C PRO A 61 11.02 -0.47 8.06
N ASP A 62 12.35 -0.40 7.91
CA ASP A 62 13.00 0.30 6.79
C ASP A 62 12.51 -0.16 5.40
N GLY A 63 12.28 -1.47 5.23
CA GLY A 63 11.69 -2.01 4.00
C GLY A 63 10.30 -1.45 3.69
N VAL A 64 9.46 -1.27 4.71
CA VAL A 64 8.13 -0.64 4.56
C VAL A 64 8.26 0.84 4.22
N ALA A 65 9.21 1.56 4.82
CA ALA A 65 9.46 2.97 4.52
C ALA A 65 9.95 3.18 3.06
N ARG A 66 10.80 2.28 2.55
CA ARG A 66 11.31 2.32 1.17
C ARG A 66 10.21 1.99 0.16
N PHE A 67 9.42 0.95 0.42
CA PHE A 67 8.26 0.59 -0.39
C PHE A 67 7.27 1.77 -0.50
N ASP A 68 6.96 2.40 0.63
CA ASP A 68 6.08 3.57 0.69
C ASP A 68 6.67 4.80 -0.04
N ALA A 69 8.00 4.99 -0.05
CA ALA A 69 8.64 6.05 -0.81
C ALA A 69 8.52 5.85 -2.33
N VAL A 70 8.71 4.61 -2.82
CA VAL A 70 8.58 4.28 -4.25
C VAL A 70 7.13 4.43 -4.71
N LEU A 71 6.18 3.96 -3.89
CA LEU A 71 4.76 4.14 -4.17
C LEU A 71 4.34 5.61 -4.18
N ARG A 72 4.88 6.44 -3.28
CA ARG A 72 4.65 7.89 -3.30
C ARG A 72 5.19 8.56 -4.56
N ALA A 73 6.36 8.12 -5.04
CA ALA A 73 6.92 8.60 -6.30
C ALA A 73 6.06 8.20 -7.50
N ALA A 74 5.53 6.98 -7.53
CA ALA A 74 4.62 6.50 -8.58
C ALA A 74 3.24 7.17 -8.52
N ALA A 75 2.74 7.47 -7.32
CA ALA A 75 1.45 8.12 -7.08
C ALA A 75 1.42 9.61 -7.46
N ALA A 76 2.58 10.28 -7.53
CA ALA A 76 2.68 11.67 -7.96
C ALA A 76 2.21 11.88 -9.42
N GLY A 77 2.09 10.80 -10.21
CA GLY A 77 1.54 10.78 -11.56
C GLY A 77 0.00 10.71 -11.61
N GLY A 78 -0.71 11.71 -11.07
CA GLY A 78 -1.97 12.18 -11.65
C GLY A 78 -3.29 11.42 -11.39
N SER A 79 -3.61 11.06 -10.14
CA SER A 79 -5.02 10.84 -9.76
C SER A 79 -5.31 11.49 -8.41
N ASP A 80 -6.53 12.00 -8.24
CA ASP A 80 -6.98 12.78 -7.08
C ASP A 80 -6.73 12.06 -5.74
N ILE A 81 -6.47 12.86 -4.70
CA ILE A 81 -6.32 12.37 -3.33
C ILE A 81 -7.62 11.69 -2.91
N PRO A 82 -7.59 10.42 -2.43
CA PRO A 82 -8.79 9.71 -2.01
C PRO A 82 -9.46 10.43 -0.83
N SER A 83 -10.78 10.27 -0.68
CA SER A 83 -11.49 10.84 0.47
C SER A 83 -11.01 10.24 1.79
N LEU A 84 -11.18 10.98 2.89
CA LEU A 84 -10.84 10.49 4.24
C LEU A 84 -11.67 9.25 4.61
N GLU A 85 -12.91 9.20 4.14
CA GLU A 85 -13.85 8.08 4.29
C GLU A 85 -13.36 6.83 3.55
N ASP A 86 -12.88 6.97 2.31
CA ASP A 86 -12.32 5.87 1.52
C ASP A 86 -11.04 5.35 2.14
N PHE A 87 -10.16 6.25 2.58
CA PHE A 87 -8.94 5.90 3.28
C PHE A 87 -9.23 5.18 4.61
N ALA A 88 -10.19 5.66 5.42
CA ALA A 88 -10.57 5.00 6.68
C ALA A 88 -11.12 3.58 6.45
N ARG A 89 -11.93 3.38 5.40
CA ARG A 89 -12.42 2.05 5.03
C ARG A 89 -11.29 1.13 4.57
N ALA A 90 -10.37 1.63 3.76
CA ALA A 90 -9.22 0.87 3.30
C ALA A 90 -8.27 0.50 4.46
N PHE A 91 -8.04 1.44 5.37
CA PHE A 91 -7.22 1.25 6.57
C PHE A 91 -7.78 0.17 7.51
N LEU A 92 -9.11 0.09 7.65
CA LEU A 92 -9.76 -0.97 8.42
C LEU A 92 -9.55 -2.36 7.80
N VAL A 93 -9.54 -2.45 6.46
CA VAL A 93 -9.27 -3.73 5.77
C VAL A 93 -7.87 -4.25 6.10
N VAL A 94 -6.89 -3.35 6.18
CA VAL A 94 -5.51 -3.69 6.56
C VAL A 94 -5.45 -4.14 8.02
N GLN A 95 -6.15 -3.46 8.93
CA GLN A 95 -6.20 -3.82 10.35
C GLN A 95 -6.81 -5.20 10.60
N GLU A 96 -7.74 -5.65 9.75
CA GLU A 96 -8.32 -6.99 9.83
C GLU A 96 -7.37 -8.11 9.37
N GLY A 97 -6.22 -7.75 8.77
CA GLY A 97 -5.18 -8.67 8.30
C GLY A 97 -5.60 -9.55 7.12
N GLY A 98 -4.74 -10.51 6.75
CA GLY A 98 -4.98 -11.48 5.68
C GLY A 98 -4.74 -10.93 4.27
N ALA A 99 -5.46 -11.46 3.27
CA ALA A 99 -5.34 -11.06 1.86
C ALA A 99 -5.97 -9.67 1.62
N VAL A 100 -5.22 -8.61 1.98
CA VAL A 100 -5.66 -7.20 1.94
C VAL A 100 -6.16 -6.80 0.55
N HIS A 101 -5.47 -7.21 -0.52
CA HIS A 101 -5.83 -6.87 -1.89
C HIS A 101 -7.22 -7.40 -2.27
N GLU A 102 -7.50 -8.67 -1.98
CA GLU A 102 -8.80 -9.29 -2.27
C GLU A 102 -9.93 -8.64 -1.48
N ARG A 103 -9.70 -8.39 -0.18
CA ARG A 103 -10.70 -7.76 0.69
C ARG A 103 -11.00 -6.30 0.36
N LEU A 104 -10.00 -5.56 -0.13
CA LEU A 104 -10.22 -4.21 -0.64
C LEU A 104 -11.12 -4.26 -1.87
N LYS A 105 -10.83 -5.17 -2.81
CA LYS A 105 -11.62 -5.37 -4.02
C LYS A 105 -13.06 -5.78 -3.73
N GLU A 106 -13.28 -6.70 -2.79
CA GLU A 106 -14.62 -7.10 -2.31
C GLU A 106 -15.43 -5.93 -1.77
N ARG A 107 -14.76 -4.89 -1.27
CA ARG A 107 -15.36 -3.67 -0.70
C ARG A 107 -15.42 -2.51 -1.70
N GLY A 108 -15.09 -2.76 -2.97
CA GLY A 108 -15.07 -1.74 -4.02
C GLY A 108 -13.98 -0.68 -3.82
N LEU A 109 -12.91 -1.02 -3.09
CA LEU A 109 -11.76 -0.15 -2.83
C LEU A 109 -10.54 -0.69 -3.59
N SER A 110 -9.64 0.21 -3.96
CA SER A 110 -8.34 -0.16 -4.54
C SER A 110 -7.22 -0.02 -3.51
N VAL A 111 -6.12 -0.74 -3.75
CA VAL A 111 -4.88 -0.53 -2.99
C VAL A 111 -4.37 0.91 -3.16
N GLU A 112 -4.65 1.56 -4.29
CA GLU A 112 -4.28 2.96 -4.52
C GLU A 112 -4.91 3.92 -3.48
N VAL A 113 -6.14 3.67 -3.06
CA VAL A 113 -6.82 4.44 -2.01
C VAL A 113 -6.06 4.34 -0.69
N LEU A 114 -5.60 3.14 -0.34
CA LEU A 114 -4.83 2.90 0.88
C LEU A 114 -3.48 3.63 0.84
N LEU A 115 -2.76 3.48 -0.26
CA LEU A 115 -1.41 4.01 -0.41
C LEU A 115 -1.40 5.54 -0.47
N ARG A 116 -2.24 6.14 -1.33
CA ARG A 116 -2.35 7.60 -1.42
C ARG A 116 -2.97 8.21 -0.18
N GLY A 117 -3.96 7.53 0.39
CA GLY A 117 -4.56 7.94 1.66
C GLY A 117 -3.54 7.93 2.79
N SER A 118 -2.67 6.91 2.88
CA SER A 118 -1.60 6.87 3.87
C SER A 118 -0.59 7.99 3.65
N ALA A 119 -0.11 8.15 2.42
CA ALA A 119 0.83 9.21 2.05
C ALA A 119 0.33 10.62 2.40
N HIS A 120 -0.98 10.86 2.21
CA HIS A 120 -1.59 12.16 2.42
C HIS A 120 -2.05 12.38 3.87
N TYR A 121 -2.75 11.41 4.47
CA TYR A 121 -3.41 11.57 5.77
C TYR A 121 -2.52 11.16 6.94
N THR A 122 -1.65 10.16 6.84
CA THR A 122 -0.79 9.72 7.95
C THR A 122 0.04 10.85 8.57
N PRO A 123 0.79 11.68 7.82
CA PRO A 123 1.53 12.79 8.41
C PRO A 123 0.59 13.85 9.01
N ARG A 124 -0.57 14.08 8.37
CA ARG A 124 -1.56 15.07 8.82
C ARG A 124 -2.25 14.64 10.12
N LEU A 125 -2.53 13.35 10.30
CA LEU A 125 -3.14 12.80 11.51
C LEU A 125 -2.28 13.02 12.77
N ALA A 126 -0.96 13.13 12.62
CA ALA A 126 -0.05 13.44 13.73
C ALA A 126 -0.07 14.92 14.14
N HIS A 127 -0.44 15.83 13.21
CA HIS A 127 -0.33 17.28 13.40
C HIS A 127 -1.69 18.01 13.43
N GLU A 128 -2.76 17.36 12.98
CA GLU A 128 -4.12 17.90 12.89
C GLU A 128 -5.07 17.11 13.81
N PRO A 129 -5.30 17.56 15.06
CA PRO A 129 -6.07 16.82 16.05
C PRO A 129 -7.55 16.64 15.65
N GLU A 130 -8.12 17.60 14.92
CA GLU A 130 -9.50 17.52 14.41
C GLU A 130 -9.64 16.43 13.33
N LEU A 131 -8.65 16.33 12.44
CA LEU A 131 -8.58 15.27 11.43
C LEU A 131 -8.41 13.90 12.11
N ALA A 132 -7.56 13.81 13.13
CA ALA A 132 -7.36 12.60 13.92
C ALA A 132 -8.62 12.16 14.67
N ALA A 133 -9.41 13.10 15.18
CA ALA A 133 -10.70 12.82 15.82
C ALA A 133 -11.72 12.28 14.80
N ARG A 134 -11.80 12.91 13.62
CA ARG A 134 -12.70 12.46 12.54
C ARG A 134 -12.32 11.09 12.01
N PHE A 135 -11.03 10.83 11.81
CA PHE A 135 -10.53 9.53 11.39
C PHE A 135 -10.83 8.44 12.43
N ARG A 136 -10.63 8.73 13.72
CA ARG A 136 -11.04 7.83 14.81
C ARG A 136 -12.53 7.55 14.84
N GLU A 137 -13.38 8.55 14.57
CA GLU A 137 -14.82 8.32 14.47
C GLU A 137 -15.16 7.35 13.33
N LEU A 138 -14.55 7.56 12.15
CA LEU A 138 -14.77 6.72 10.96
C LEU A 138 -14.32 5.28 11.19
N THR A 139 -13.16 5.07 11.81
CA THR A 139 -12.63 3.73 12.08
C THR A 139 -13.34 3.03 13.24
N SER A 140 -13.85 3.77 14.23
CA SER A 140 -14.62 3.20 15.35
C SER A 140 -16.04 2.77 14.95
N ARG A 141 -16.68 3.46 14.00
CA ARG A 141 -18.06 3.16 13.58
C ARG A 141 -18.18 1.83 12.84
N SER A 142 -17.12 1.40 12.16
CA SER A 142 -17.11 0.18 11.35
C SER A 142 -16.88 -1.10 12.17
N GLY A 143 -16.39 -1.00 13.41
CA GLY A 143 -16.25 -2.12 14.35
C GLY A 143 -17.53 -2.45 15.14
N LYS A 144 -18.63 -1.71 14.92
CA LYS A 144 -19.92 -1.93 15.60
C LYS A 144 -20.96 -2.52 14.65
N LYS A 145 -20.71 -3.73 14.19
CA LYS A 145 -21.76 -4.69 13.80
C LYS A 145 -21.51 -5.98 14.57
N GLY A 146 -22.07 -6.02 15.79
CA GLY A 146 -22.44 -7.28 16.43
C GLY A 146 -23.71 -7.83 15.81
#